data_AF-A0A9P9Q6A6-F1
#
_entry.id   AF-A0A9P9Q6A6-F1
#
_cell.length_a   1.000
_cell.length_b   1.000
_cell.length_c   1.000
_cell.angle_alpha   90.00
_cell.angle_beta   90.00
_cell.angle_gamma   90.00
#
_symmetry.space_group_name_H-M   'P 1'
#
loop_
_entity.id
_entity.type
_entity.pdbx_description
1 polymer ?
#
loop_
_entity_poly.entity_id
_entity_poly.type
_entity_poly.pdbx_seq_one_letter_code
_entity_poly.pdbx_strand_id
1 'polypeptide(L)'
;MHSINSLYALTLALVVSSIHASPLTKPLDEFAELDRRATVDCGGGYRFLTAAQNKGYDDAIAHLDAGTTVTGNNQNPEYYGDQPAVVGIPASCKGPAVNDLRIYPVYVQETTTFTAGSAPGQDRVVIARHADGTRERCGLITHRGAAAGQFKWCGI
;
A
#
# COMPACT_ATOMS: atom_id res chain seq x y z
N MET A 1 -61.02 -47.42 -5.34
CA MET A 1 -61.17 -47.75 -6.78
C MET A 1 -61.67 -46.52 -7.50
N HIS A 2 -60.80 -45.68 -8.05
CA HIS A 2 -61.14 -44.63 -9.01
C HIS A 2 -60.05 -44.62 -10.10
N SER A 3 -60.43 -45.12 -11.28
CA SER A 3 -59.76 -44.86 -12.56
C SER A 3 -60.08 -43.45 -13.01
N ILE A 4 -59.16 -42.73 -13.68
CA ILE A 4 -59.39 -42.07 -14.99
C ILE A 4 -58.05 -41.98 -15.75
N ASN A 5 -58.13 -42.32 -17.04
CA ASN A 5 -57.11 -42.32 -18.10
C ASN A 5 -56.83 -40.93 -18.71
N SER A 6 -55.81 -40.93 -19.58
CA SER A 6 -55.59 -40.04 -20.76
C SER A 6 -54.64 -38.87 -20.52
N LEU A 7 -53.42 -38.86 -21.10
CA LEU A 7 -52.98 -38.84 -22.51
C LEU A 7 -52.98 -37.43 -23.16
N TYR A 8 -51.77 -37.08 -23.62
CA TYR A 8 -51.36 -36.05 -24.59
C TYR A 8 -51.44 -34.56 -24.19
N ALA A 9 -50.26 -33.93 -24.09
CA ALA A 9 -49.70 -33.15 -25.20
C ALA A 9 -48.25 -32.73 -24.88
N LEU A 10 -47.29 -33.19 -25.69
CA LEU A 10 -45.96 -32.59 -25.80
C LEU A 10 -46.09 -31.27 -26.56
N THR A 11 -45.73 -30.15 -25.95
CA THR A 11 -45.38 -28.92 -26.68
C THR A 11 -43.91 -28.62 -26.44
N LEU A 12 -43.13 -28.93 -27.48
CA LEU A 12 -41.72 -28.62 -27.64
C LEU A 12 -41.58 -27.11 -27.90
N ALA A 13 -41.07 -26.36 -26.92
CA ALA A 13 -40.64 -24.98 -27.15
C ALA A 13 -39.10 -24.96 -27.26
N LEU A 14 -38.61 -25.01 -28.50
CA LEU A 14 -37.23 -24.66 -28.84
C LEU A 14 -37.07 -23.15 -28.64
N VAL A 15 -36.41 -22.74 -27.56
CA VAL A 15 -35.80 -21.41 -27.49
C VAL A 15 -34.34 -21.57 -27.85
N VAL A 16 -34.03 -21.36 -29.13
CA VAL A 16 -32.66 -21.13 -29.60
C VAL A 16 -32.31 -19.70 -29.21
N SER A 17 -31.80 -19.52 -27.99
CA SER A 17 -31.12 -18.28 -27.63
C SER A 17 -29.70 -18.37 -28.16
N SER A 18 -29.47 -17.67 -29.27
CA SER A 18 -28.19 -17.46 -29.91
C SER A 18 -27.10 -17.18 -28.88
N ILE A 19 -26.09 -18.05 -28.87
CA ILE A 19 -24.82 -17.84 -28.17
C ILE A 19 -24.18 -16.62 -28.82
N HIS A 20 -24.39 -15.43 -28.27
CA HIS A 20 -23.49 -14.31 -28.51
C HIS A 20 -22.19 -14.63 -27.78
N ALA A 21 -21.35 -15.46 -28.41
CA ALA A 21 -19.95 -15.52 -28.11
C ALA A 21 -19.34 -14.20 -28.61
N SER A 22 -19.40 -13.17 -27.77
CA SER A 22 -18.50 -12.03 -27.93
C SER A 22 -17.07 -12.57 -27.86
N PRO A 23 -16.21 -12.29 -28.85
CA PRO A 23 -14.79 -12.56 -28.67
C PRO A 23 -14.27 -11.58 -27.62
N LEU A 24 -14.14 -12.05 -26.37
CA LEU A 24 -13.33 -11.36 -25.35
C LEU A 24 -11.86 -11.62 -25.69
N THR A 25 -11.40 -10.92 -26.73
CA THR A 25 -9.99 -10.75 -27.05
C THR A 25 -9.39 -9.79 -26.02
N LYS A 26 -9.06 -10.31 -24.84
CA LYS A 26 -7.88 -9.98 -24.00
C LYS A 26 -8.12 -10.43 -22.56
N PRO A 27 -7.85 -11.70 -22.22
CA PRO A 27 -7.44 -12.03 -20.86
C PRO A 27 -5.93 -11.76 -20.74
N LEU A 28 -5.48 -11.30 -19.57
CA LEU A 28 -4.11 -11.33 -19.01
C LEU A 28 -3.36 -9.99 -18.79
N ASP A 29 -3.70 -8.90 -19.47
CA ASP A 29 -2.92 -7.63 -19.32
C ASP A 29 -3.44 -6.73 -18.17
N GLU A 30 -4.75 -6.72 -17.92
CA GLU A 30 -5.37 -5.82 -16.93
C GLU A 30 -5.06 -6.23 -15.48
N PHE A 31 -4.90 -7.53 -15.22
CA PHE A 31 -4.43 -8.02 -13.90
C PHE A 31 -2.94 -7.76 -13.68
N ALA A 32 -2.11 -7.81 -14.73
CA ALA A 32 -0.70 -7.47 -14.64
C ALA A 32 -0.47 -5.95 -14.46
N GLU A 33 -1.35 -5.11 -15.02
CA GLU A 33 -1.36 -3.67 -14.75
C GLU A 33 -1.91 -3.33 -13.35
N LEU A 34 -2.84 -4.10 -12.80
CA LEU A 34 -3.32 -3.95 -11.42
C LEU A 34 -2.26 -4.36 -10.38
N ASP A 35 -1.49 -5.40 -10.65
CA ASP A 35 -0.40 -5.85 -9.76
C ASP A 35 0.83 -4.91 -9.82
N ARG A 36 1.05 -4.26 -10.98
CA ARG A 36 2.04 -3.16 -11.12
C ARG A 36 1.64 -1.87 -10.39
N ARG A 37 0.36 -1.67 -10.06
CA ARG A 37 -0.13 -0.44 -9.40
C ARG A 37 0.16 -0.36 -7.91
N ALA A 38 0.82 -1.36 -7.33
CA ALA A 38 0.87 -1.51 -5.88
C ALA A 38 2.31 -1.68 -5.35
N THR A 39 3.32 -1.52 -6.22
CA THR A 39 4.72 -1.63 -5.85
C THR A 39 5.50 -0.35 -6.12
N VAL A 40 6.07 0.25 -5.07
CA VAL A 40 6.98 1.38 -5.20
C VAL A 40 8.39 0.84 -5.46
N ASP A 41 8.98 1.23 -6.58
CA ASP A 41 10.35 0.86 -6.95
C ASP A 41 11.33 1.87 -6.35
N CYS A 42 12.09 1.43 -5.35
CA CYS A 42 13.13 2.23 -4.71
C CYS A 42 14.48 2.13 -5.45
N GLY A 43 14.50 1.70 -6.71
CA GLY A 43 15.71 1.49 -7.50
C GLY A 43 16.50 0.24 -7.09
N GLY A 44 17.35 -0.24 -7.99
CA GLY A 44 18.15 -1.45 -7.77
C GLY A 44 17.33 -2.75 -7.73
N GLY A 45 16.08 -2.73 -8.23
CA GLY A 45 15.20 -3.90 -8.28
C GLY A 45 14.40 -4.17 -7.00
N TYR A 46 14.49 -3.29 -6.00
CA TYR A 46 13.74 -3.42 -4.75
C TYR A 46 12.37 -2.75 -4.85
N ARG A 47 11.33 -3.58 -4.76
CA ARG A 47 9.93 -3.17 -4.93
C ARG A 47 9.12 -3.46 -3.69
N PHE A 48 8.55 -2.43 -3.09
CA PHE A 48 7.75 -2.56 -1.88
C PHE A 48 6.43 -3.22 -2.19
N LEU A 49 6.15 -4.38 -1.60
CA LEU A 49 4.80 -4.94 -1.65
C LEU A 49 3.84 -4.00 -0.92
N THR A 50 2.63 -3.80 -1.44
CA THR A 50 1.60 -2.94 -0.83
C THR A 50 1.32 -3.32 0.62
N ALA A 51 1.31 -4.62 0.92
CA ALA A 51 1.11 -5.12 2.26
C ALA A 51 2.22 -4.64 3.22
N ALA A 52 3.48 -4.63 2.76
CA ALA A 52 4.59 -4.10 3.55
C ALA A 52 4.46 -2.59 3.77
N GLN A 53 4.08 -1.85 2.72
CA GLN A 53 3.86 -0.39 2.83
C GLN A 53 2.76 -0.09 3.85
N ASN A 54 1.59 -0.72 3.70
CA ASN A 54 0.46 -0.57 4.62
C ASN A 54 0.87 -0.92 6.04
N LYS A 55 1.58 -2.03 6.23
CA LYS A 55 2.07 -2.43 7.55
C LYS A 55 2.95 -1.36 8.20
N GLY A 56 3.92 -0.82 7.45
CA GLY A 56 4.79 0.24 7.94
C GLY A 56 4.02 1.50 8.32
N TYR A 57 3.06 1.92 7.50
CA TYR A 57 2.21 3.08 7.81
C TYR A 57 1.32 2.85 9.01
N ASP A 58 0.64 1.69 9.09
CA ASP A 58 -0.30 1.38 10.17
C ASP A 58 0.42 1.31 11.53
N ASP A 59 1.60 0.68 11.58
CA ASP A 59 2.43 0.63 12.79
C ASP A 59 2.89 2.03 13.20
N ALA A 60 3.37 2.83 12.25
CA ALA A 60 3.85 4.17 12.54
C ALA A 60 2.72 5.06 13.07
N ILE A 61 1.55 5.04 12.42
CA ILE A 61 0.38 5.82 12.84
C ILE A 61 -0.09 5.35 14.22
N ALA A 62 -0.17 4.05 14.48
CA ALA A 62 -0.53 3.52 15.80
C ALA A 62 0.40 4.03 16.91
N HIS A 63 1.71 4.08 16.66
CA HIS A 63 2.67 4.64 17.61
C HIS A 63 2.52 6.17 17.78
N LEU A 64 2.31 6.91 16.69
CA LEU A 64 2.07 8.36 16.74
C LEU A 64 0.79 8.73 17.49
N ASP A 65 -0.26 7.95 17.32
CA ASP A 65 -1.56 8.19 17.96
C ASP A 65 -1.52 7.81 19.44
N ALA A 66 -0.81 6.74 19.78
CA ALA A 66 -0.57 6.34 21.18
C ALA A 66 0.49 7.20 21.89
N GLY A 67 1.23 8.05 21.17
CA GLY A 67 2.35 8.81 21.73
C GLY A 67 3.51 7.93 22.22
N THR A 68 3.73 6.80 21.57
CA THR A 68 4.76 5.81 21.95
C THR A 68 5.86 5.71 20.89
N THR A 69 6.99 5.13 21.28
CA THR A 69 8.10 4.85 20.36
C THR A 69 8.64 3.43 20.55
N VAL A 70 9.29 2.92 19.50
CA VAL A 70 10.04 1.65 19.50
C VAL A 70 11.51 1.96 19.28
N THR A 71 12.35 1.47 20.19
CA THR A 71 13.81 1.68 20.13
C THR A 71 14.50 0.54 19.40
N GLY A 72 15.02 0.81 18.20
CA GLY A 72 16.10 0.03 17.60
C GLY A 72 17.41 0.76 17.80
N ASN A 73 17.88 1.44 16.75
CA ASN A 73 19.01 2.36 16.85
C ASN A 73 18.57 3.76 17.32
N ASN A 74 17.40 4.20 16.86
CA ASN A 74 16.74 5.45 17.22
C ASN A 74 15.33 5.14 17.76
N GLN A 75 14.68 6.14 18.36
CA GLN A 75 13.28 6.07 18.73
C GLN A 75 12.39 6.30 17.50
N ASN A 76 11.62 5.28 17.12
CA ASN A 76 10.73 5.32 15.96
C ASN A 76 9.27 5.38 16.41
N PRO A 77 8.39 6.16 15.76
CA PRO A 77 8.63 7.00 14.57
C PRO A 77 9.56 8.19 14.84
N GLU A 78 10.65 8.26 14.08
CA GLU A 78 11.74 9.22 14.25
C GLU A 78 11.39 10.55 13.57
N TYR A 79 11.83 11.68 14.13
CA TYR A 79 11.74 12.97 13.45
C TYR A 79 12.65 12.98 12.22
N TYR A 80 12.07 13.24 11.05
CA TYR A 80 12.81 13.23 9.79
C TYR A 80 13.22 14.63 9.35
N GLY A 81 12.39 15.63 9.62
CA GLY A 81 12.64 17.00 9.21
C GLY A 81 11.37 17.81 9.09
N ASP A 82 11.56 19.10 8.81
CA ASP A 82 10.48 20.04 8.52
C ASP A 82 10.29 20.20 7.01
N GLN A 83 9.05 20.46 6.60
CA GLN A 83 8.75 20.91 5.25
C GLN A 83 9.18 22.37 5.05
N PRO A 84 9.58 22.77 3.83
CA PRO A 84 9.70 21.96 2.61
C PRO A 84 11.11 21.37 2.42
N ALA A 85 11.95 21.33 3.46
CA ALA A 85 13.38 21.02 3.35
C ALA A 85 13.66 19.57 2.91
N VAL A 86 12.69 18.67 3.11
CA VAL A 86 12.79 17.30 2.62
C VAL A 86 12.48 17.24 1.12
N VAL A 87 13.51 16.88 0.36
CA VAL A 87 13.45 16.75 -1.11
C VAL A 87 12.55 15.57 -1.51
N GLY A 88 11.70 15.78 -2.51
CA GLY A 88 10.88 14.73 -3.11
C GLY A 88 9.52 14.46 -2.45
N ILE A 89 9.24 15.05 -1.27
CA ILE A 89 7.95 14.86 -0.62
C ILE A 89 6.80 15.43 -1.48
N PRO A 90 5.63 14.77 -1.52
CA PRO A 90 4.49 15.22 -2.31
C PRO A 90 3.94 16.55 -1.77
N ALA A 91 3.18 17.25 -2.61
CA ALA A 91 2.59 18.55 -2.24
C ALA A 91 1.58 18.45 -1.09
N SER A 92 0.91 17.31 -0.95
CA SER A 92 -0.07 17.08 0.12
C SER A 92 0.58 17.00 1.51
N CYS A 93 1.81 16.47 1.58
CA CYS A 93 2.66 16.48 2.77
C CYS A 93 3.51 17.76 2.91
N LYS A 94 3.09 18.85 2.27
CA LYS A 94 3.68 20.19 2.43
C LYS A 94 2.60 21.18 2.85
N GLY A 95 3.05 22.24 3.50
CA GLY A 95 2.22 23.42 3.73
C GLY A 95 2.00 23.73 5.20
N PRO A 96 1.24 24.79 5.49
CA PRO A 96 1.15 25.37 6.82
C PRO A 96 0.43 24.49 7.84
N ALA A 97 -0.35 23.51 7.38
CA ALA A 97 -1.04 22.57 8.24
C ALA A 97 -0.15 21.42 8.74
N VAL A 98 1.04 21.23 8.15
CA VAL A 98 1.96 20.15 8.52
C VAL A 98 2.97 20.64 9.55
N ASN A 99 2.99 20.00 10.72
CA ASN A 99 3.92 20.27 11.81
C ASN A 99 5.32 19.76 11.49
N ASP A 100 5.44 18.45 11.27
CA ASP A 100 6.71 17.75 11.02
C ASP A 100 6.50 16.48 10.18
N LEU A 101 7.61 15.94 9.66
CA LEU A 101 7.65 14.63 9.02
C LEU A 101 8.27 13.61 9.97
N ARG A 102 7.69 12.42 9.98
CA ARG A 102 8.13 11.27 10.77
C ARG A 102 8.48 10.10 9.85
N ILE A 103 9.49 9.34 10.23
CA ILE A 103 9.90 8.12 9.52
C ILE A 103 9.79 6.90 10.41
N TYR A 104 9.42 5.76 9.84
CA TYR A 104 9.32 4.49 10.56
C TYR A 104 9.83 3.32 9.71
N PRO A 105 10.54 2.34 10.29
CA PRO A 105 11.06 1.18 9.56
C PRO A 105 9.98 0.39 8.83
N VAL A 106 10.29 -0.03 7.61
CA VAL A 106 9.46 -0.93 6.80
C VAL A 106 10.36 -1.91 6.07
N TYR A 107 9.86 -3.10 5.76
CA TYR A 107 10.64 -4.16 5.14
C TYR A 107 10.03 -4.53 3.78
N VAL A 108 10.78 -4.33 2.69
CA VAL A 108 10.32 -4.34 1.29
C VAL A 108 9.31 -5.44 0.94
N GLN A 109 9.50 -6.67 1.42
CA GLN A 109 8.67 -7.84 1.08
C GLN A 109 8.05 -8.52 2.31
N GLU A 110 8.14 -7.88 3.48
CA GLU A 110 7.70 -8.48 4.73
C GLU A 110 6.66 -7.59 5.42
N THR A 111 5.70 -8.22 6.08
CA THR A 111 4.73 -7.55 6.95
C THR A 111 5.14 -7.65 8.42
N THR A 112 6.45 -7.78 8.68
CA THR A 112 7.01 -7.89 10.01
C THR A 112 6.90 -6.56 10.74
N THR A 113 6.36 -6.57 11.97
CA THR A 113 6.37 -5.40 12.86
C THR A 113 7.80 -5.09 13.28
N PHE A 114 8.19 -3.82 13.22
CA PHE A 114 9.45 -3.40 13.81
C PHE A 114 9.36 -3.42 15.34
N THR A 115 10.23 -4.19 15.99
CA THR A 115 10.24 -4.38 17.45
C THR A 115 11.52 -3.86 18.08
N ALA A 116 11.48 -3.65 19.40
CA ALA A 116 12.63 -3.17 20.14
C ALA A 116 13.84 -4.12 19.98
N GLY A 117 15.01 -3.55 19.72
CA GLY A 117 16.24 -4.30 19.48
C GLY A 117 16.39 -4.88 18.07
N SER A 118 15.37 -4.79 17.22
CA SER A 118 15.50 -5.19 15.80
C SER A 118 16.32 -4.17 15.01
N ALA A 119 17.00 -4.65 13.97
CA ALA A 119 17.65 -3.77 13.01
C ALA A 119 16.57 -3.05 12.17
N PRO A 120 16.58 -1.71 12.08
CA PRO A 120 15.53 -0.97 11.37
C PRO A 120 15.62 -1.11 9.84
N GLY A 121 16.61 -1.85 9.32
CA GLY A 121 16.85 -1.95 7.88
C GLY A 121 17.14 -0.60 7.23
N GLN A 122 17.01 -0.55 5.91
CA GLN A 122 17.39 0.60 5.09
C GLN A 122 16.21 1.49 4.67
N ASP A 123 15.00 1.06 4.95
CA ASP A 123 13.79 1.60 4.32
C ASP A 123 12.85 2.20 5.36
N ARG A 124 12.20 3.30 5.00
CA ARG A 124 11.24 3.96 5.87
C ARG A 124 10.00 4.36 5.11
N VAL A 125 8.85 4.25 5.77
CA VAL A 125 7.67 5.04 5.42
C VAL A 125 7.83 6.46 5.95
N VAL A 126 7.23 7.43 5.28
CA VAL A 126 7.21 8.84 5.67
C VAL A 126 5.77 9.25 5.99
N ILE A 127 5.55 9.83 7.17
CA ILE A 127 4.25 10.28 7.66
C ILE A 127 4.33 11.77 7.99
N ALA A 128 3.39 12.55 7.48
CA ALA A 128 3.20 13.93 7.87
C ALA A 128 2.30 14.00 9.11
N ARG A 129 2.70 14.81 10.09
CA ARG A 129 1.88 15.14 11.25
C ARG A 129 1.24 16.50 11.05
N HIS A 130 -0.08 16.56 11.05
CA HIS A 130 -0.79 17.83 10.89
C HIS A 130 -1.12 18.47 12.25
N ALA A 131 -1.33 19.78 12.24
CA ALA A 131 -1.69 20.59 13.41
C ALA A 131 -3.02 20.17 14.05
N ASP A 132 -3.96 19.67 13.24
CA ASP A 132 -5.26 19.14 13.68
C ASP A 132 -5.18 17.71 14.26
N GLY A 133 -3.98 17.14 14.36
CA GLY A 133 -3.75 15.79 14.85
C GLY A 133 -3.79 14.72 13.77
N THR A 134 -4.21 15.03 12.54
CA THR A 134 -4.25 14.04 11.46
C THR A 134 -2.86 13.58 11.03
N ARG A 135 -2.82 12.39 10.42
CA ARG A 135 -1.61 11.72 9.95
C ARG A 135 -1.79 11.39 8.48
N GLU A 136 -0.88 11.88 7.64
CA GLU A 136 -0.93 11.64 6.20
C GLU A 136 0.24 10.75 5.76
N ARG A 137 -0.04 9.77 4.91
CA ARG A 137 0.96 8.90 4.31
C ARG A 137 1.63 9.65 3.15
N CYS A 138 2.92 9.90 3.24
CA CYS A 138 3.63 10.75 2.29
C CYS A 138 4.40 9.98 1.23
N GLY A 139 4.88 8.79 1.55
CA GLY A 139 5.69 7.99 0.64
C GLY A 139 6.76 7.18 1.36
N LEU A 140 7.68 6.65 0.57
CA LEU A 140 8.75 5.76 0.99
C LEU A 140 10.11 6.39 0.68
N ILE A 141 11.05 6.12 1.55
CA ILE A 141 12.46 6.49 1.40
C ILE A 141 13.37 5.30 1.69
N THR A 142 14.56 5.32 1.12
CA THR A 142 15.56 4.27 1.34
C THR A 142 16.98 4.82 1.40
N HIS A 143 17.86 4.14 2.14
CA HIS A 143 19.30 4.37 2.04
C HIS A 143 19.92 3.71 0.79
N ARG A 144 19.24 2.76 0.15
CA ARG A 144 19.80 2.03 -1.01
C ARG A 144 20.15 2.98 -2.14
N GLY A 145 21.42 3.05 -2.52
CA GLY A 145 21.87 3.93 -3.61
C GLY A 145 21.71 5.43 -3.33
N ALA A 146 21.51 5.81 -2.06
CA ALA A 146 21.65 7.19 -1.62
C ALA A 146 23.12 7.46 -1.22
N ALA A 147 23.51 8.74 -1.18
CA ALA A 147 24.80 9.13 -0.61
C ALA A 147 24.89 8.70 0.88
N ALA A 148 26.11 8.52 1.39
CA ALA A 148 26.33 7.97 2.73
C ALA A 148 25.53 8.71 3.81
N GLY A 149 24.72 7.96 4.57
CA GLY A 149 23.87 8.47 5.64
C GLY A 149 22.61 9.21 5.18
N GLN A 150 22.42 9.43 3.87
CA GLN A 150 21.26 10.10 3.31
C GLN A 150 20.17 9.11 2.92
N PHE A 151 18.95 9.63 2.80
CA PHE A 151 17.83 8.91 2.19
C PHE A 151 17.61 9.42 0.78
N LYS A 152 17.18 8.53 -0.11
CA LYS A 152 16.58 8.91 -1.39
C LYS A 152 15.08 8.63 -1.35
N TRP A 153 14.33 9.48 -2.06
CA TRP A 153 12.89 9.34 -2.23
C TRP A 153 12.55 8.25 -3.24
N CYS A 154 11.53 7.45 -2.95
CA CYS A 154 11.06 6.39 -3.84
C CYS A 154 9.69 6.65 -4.46
N GLY A 155 8.84 7.44 -3.81
CA GLY A 155 7.45 7.64 -4.23
C GLY A 155 6.46 7.14 -3.19
N ILE A 156 5.19 7.12 -3.58
CA ILE A 156 4.05 6.62 -2.80
C ILE A 156 3.29 5.58 -3.63
#